data_AF-A0A832R552-F1
#
_entry.id   AF-A0A832R552-F1
#
_cell.length_a   1.000
_cell.length_b   1.000
_cell.length_c   1.000
_cell.angle_alpha   90.00
_cell.angle_beta   90.00
_cell.angle_gamma   90.00
#
_symmetry.space_group_name_H-M   'P 1'
#
loop_
_entity.id
_entity.type
_entity.pdbx_description
1 polymer ?
#
loop_
_entity_poly.entity_id
_entity_poly.type
_entity_poly.pdbx_seq_one_letter_code
_entity_poly.pdbx_strand_id
1 'polypeptide(L)' 'MLQTLIIGIALGLIAFLLMGVRVFFKKNGEFPNTHIGASKAMQDRGISCATSQDTEYRFKESPVVKLLKKENL' A
#
# COMPACT_ATOMS: atom_id res chain seq x y z
N MET A 1 4.87 -32.91 27.33
CA MET A 1 5.80 -31.88 26.83
C MET A 1 6.05 -32.03 25.34
N LEU A 2 6.59 -33.16 24.86
CA LEU A 2 6.86 -33.35 23.43
C LEU A 2 5.60 -33.30 22.55
N GLN A 3 4.51 -33.96 22.95
CA GLN A 3 3.24 -33.92 22.21
C GLN A 3 2.69 -32.51 22.05
N THR A 4 2.69 -31.72 23.12
CA THR A 4 2.25 -30.31 23.10
C THR A 4 3.08 -29.48 22.12
N LEU A 5 4.38 -29.73 22.07
CA LEU A 5 5.31 -29.03 21.19
C LEU A 5 5.06 -29.38 19.72
N ILE A 6 4.83 -30.66 19.40
CA ILE A 6 4.47 -31.12 18.05
C ILE A 6 3.15 -30.49 17.59
N ILE A 7 2.13 -30.50 18.44
CA ILE A 7 0.83 -29.91 18.13
C ILE A 7 0.95 -28.40 17.88
N GLY A 8 1.73 -27.69 18.71
CA GLY A 8 1.98 -26.26 18.54
C GLY A 8 2.68 -25.94 17.21
N ILE A 9 3.71 -26.70 16.84
CA ILE A 9 4.39 -26.54 15.55
C ILE A 9 3.45 -26.81 14.39
N ALA A 10 2.67 -27.90 14.45
CA ALA A 10 1.72 -28.25 13.40
C ALA A 10 0.68 -27.15 13.17
N LEU A 11 0.10 -26.62 14.25
CA LEU A 11 -0.85 -25.51 14.18
C LEU A 11 -0.21 -24.23 13.64
N GLY A 12 1.01 -23.90 14.07
CA GLY A 12 1.74 -22.74 13.57
C GLY A 12 1.99 -22.83 12.07
N LEU A 13 2.45 -23.98 11.58
CA LEU A 13 2.67 -24.23 10.15
C LEU A 13 1.38 -24.08 9.35
N ILE A 14 0.27 -24.65 9.84
CA ILE A 14 -1.03 -24.51 9.19
C ILE A 14 -1.43 -23.03 9.12
N ALA A 15 -1.28 -22.26 10.19
CA ALA A 15 -1.60 -20.84 10.21
C ALA A 15 -0.75 -20.03 9.19
N PHE A 16 0.55 -20.29 9.11
CA PHE A 16 1.43 -19.64 8.13
C PHE A 16 1.03 -19.96 6.69
N LEU A 17 0.71 -21.23 6.39
CA LEU A 17 0.26 -21.66 5.07
C LEU A 17 -1.09 -21.02 4.69
N LEU A 18 -2.03 -20.95 5.64
CA LEU A 18 -3.33 -20.31 5.43
C LEU A 18 -3.19 -18.81 5.18
N MET A 19 -2.33 -18.11 5.93
CA MET A 19 -2.06 -16.68 5.73
C MET A 19 -1.47 -16.40 4.34
N GLY A 20 -0.60 -17.29 3.85
CA GLY A 20 0.04 -17.19 2.54
C GLY A 20 -0.67 -17.93 1.41
N VAL A 21 -1.95 -18.34 1.54
CA VAL A 21 -2.59 -19.29 0.60
C VAL A 21 -2.44 -18.86 -0.88
N ARG A 22 -2.55 -17.56 -1.16
CA ARG A 22 -2.42 -17.02 -2.53
C ARG A 22 -0.99 -17.03 -3.03
N VAL A 23 -0.01 -16.88 -2.14
CA VAL A 23 1.41 -16.90 -2.48
C VAL A 23 1.88 -18.33 -2.70
N PHE A 24 1.46 -19.28 -1.86
CA PHE A 24 1.91 -20.67 -1.93
C PHE A 24 1.16 -21.52 -2.97
N PHE A 25 -0.14 -21.29 -3.19
CA PHE A 25 -0.98 -22.20 -3.98
C PHE A 25 -1.52 -21.62 -5.31
N LYS A 26 -1.29 -20.34 -5.64
CA LYS A 26 -1.61 -19.82 -6.98
C LYS A 26 -0.41 -19.92 -7.92
N LYS A 27 -0.68 -20.19 -9.21
CA LYS A 27 0.32 -20.08 -10.29
C LYS A 27 0.81 -18.63 -10.35
N ASN A 28 2.12 -18.41 -10.25
CA ASN A 28 2.77 -17.10 -10.09
C ASN A 28 2.35 -16.36 -8.81
N GLY A 29 2.24 -17.08 -7.68
CA GLY A 29 1.98 -16.49 -6.38
C GLY A 29 3.13 -15.59 -5.94
N GLU A 30 2.90 -14.28 -5.97
CA GLU A 30 3.83 -13.27 -5.49
C GLU A 30 3.18 -12.48 -4.36
N PHE A 31 4.02 -11.90 -3.49
CA PHE A 31 3.53 -10.92 -2.54
C PHE A 31 3.00 -9.69 -3.30
N PRO A 32 1.84 -9.15 -2.91
CA PRO A 32 1.30 -7.98 -3.59
C PRO A 32 2.26 -6.81 -3.46
N ASN A 33 2.43 -6.05 -4.55
CA ASN A 33 3.20 -4.82 -4.53
C ASN A 33 2.53 -3.81 -3.58
N THR A 34 3.17 -3.52 -2.45
CA THR A 34 2.71 -2.54 -1.45
C THR A 34 3.14 -1.12 -1.78
N HIS A 35 3.82 -0.92 -2.92
CA HIS A 35 4.23 0.39 -3.38
C HIS A 35 3.01 1.22 -3.81
N ILE A 36 2.78 2.35 -3.13
CA ILE A 36 1.60 3.21 -3.36
C ILE A 36 1.48 3.64 -4.82
N GLY A 37 2.61 3.94 -5.47
CA GLY A 37 2.64 4.36 -6.87
C GLY A 37 2.30 3.25 -7.86
N ALA A 38 2.33 1.97 -7.48
CA ALA A 38 1.92 0.86 -8.32
C ALA A 38 0.43 0.49 -8.14
N SER A 39 -0.24 1.09 -7.15
CA SER A 39 -1.64 0.79 -6.86
C SER A 39 -2.57 1.63 -7.73
N LYS A 40 -3.18 0.99 -8.74
CA LYS A 40 -4.18 1.62 -9.61
C LYS A 40 -5.34 2.23 -8.81
N ALA A 41 -5.82 1.53 -7.78
CA ALA A 41 -6.89 2.02 -6.92
C ALA A 41 -6.52 3.30 -6.14
N MET A 42 -5.25 3.49 -5.80
CA MET A 42 -4.77 4.72 -5.15
C MET A 42 -4.60 5.85 -6.18
N GLN A 43 -4.10 5.53 -7.37
CA GLN A 43 -4.00 6.47 -8.48
C GLN A 43 -5.39 7.00 -8.90
N ASP A 44 -6.40 6.13 -9.00
CA ASP A 44 -7.79 6.49 -9.33
C ASP A 44 -8.40 7.45 -8.28
N ARG A 45 -7.87 7.45 -7.05
CA ARG A 45 -8.25 8.38 -5.97
C ARG A 45 -7.39 9.65 -5.95
N GLY A 46 -6.45 9.81 -6.87
CA GLY A 46 -5.51 10.93 -6.91
C GLY A 46 -4.44 10.88 -5.80
N ILE A 47 -4.23 9.73 -5.16
CA ILE A 47 -3.24 9.59 -4.08
C ILE A 47 -1.92 9.09 -4.66
N SER A 48 -0.86 9.89 -4.53
CA SER A 48 0.49 9.56 -4.99
C SER A 48 1.51 9.56 -3.85
N CYS A 49 2.75 9.15 -4.13
CA CYS A 49 3.83 9.16 -3.14
C CYS A 49 4.10 10.58 -2.64
N ALA A 50 4.45 10.74 -1.35
CA ALA A 50 4.75 12.04 -0.74
C ALA A 50 5.78 12.85 -1.57
N THR A 51 6.85 12.22 -2.05
CA THR A 51 7.86 12.89 -2.90
C THR A 51 7.29 13.40 -4.22
N SER A 52 6.37 12.65 -4.82
CA SER A 52 5.70 13.05 -6.06
C SER A 52 4.76 14.22 -5.80
N GLN A 53 4.01 14.18 -4.70
CA GLN A 53 3.13 15.28 -4.27
C GLN A 53 3.96 16.53 -3.99
N ASP A 54 5.03 16.44 -3.21
CA ASP A 54 5.92 17.56 -2.91
C ASP A 54 6.49 18.19 -4.18
N THR A 55 6.89 17.37 -5.15
CA THR A 55 7.38 17.84 -6.44
C THR A 55 6.28 18.59 -7.20
N GLU A 56 5.06 18.04 -7.25
CA GLU A 56 3.91 18.70 -7.89
C GLU A 56 3.56 20.03 -7.21
N TYR A 57 3.63 20.10 -5.89
CA TYR A 57 3.39 21.34 -5.11
C TYR A 57 4.42 22.43 -5.41
N ARG A 58 5.68 22.08 -5.73
CA ARG A 58 6.70 23.08 -6.11
C ARG A 58 6.37 23.80 -7.42
N PHE A 59 5.67 23.14 -8.33
CA PHE A 59 5.30 23.72 -9.62
C PHE A 59 3.88 24.30 -9.62
N LYS A 60 3.07 24.07 -8.57
CA LYS A 60 1.75 24.66 -8.42
C LYS A 60 1.83 26.06 -7.82
N GLU A 61 1.03 26.97 -8.36
CA GLU A 61 0.82 28.30 -7.79
C GLU A 61 0.33 28.18 -6.34
N SER A 62 0.86 29.03 -5.45
CA SER A 62 0.50 28.94 -4.05
C SER A 62 -1.01 29.16 -3.86
N PRO A 63 -1.66 28.42 -2.96
CA PRO A 63 -3.09 28.60 -2.70
C PRO A 63 -3.42 30.05 -2.32
N VAL A 64 -2.52 30.75 -1.63
CA VAL A 64 -2.67 32.15 -1.24
C VAL A 64 -2.76 33.06 -2.46
N VAL A 65 -1.88 32.91 -3.45
CA VAL A 65 -1.92 33.73 -4.68
C VAL A 65 -3.21 33.46 -5.46
N LYS A 66 -3.67 32.21 -5.53
CA LYS A 66 -4.95 31.88 -6.16
C LYS A 66 -6.15 32.52 -5.45
N LEU A 67 -6.15 32.55 -4.12
CA LEU A 67 -7.20 33.18 -3.34
C LEU A 67 -7.21 34.70 -3.56
N LEU A 68 -6.06 35.36 -3.49
CA LEU A 68 -5.93 36.80 -3.74
C LEU A 68 -6.41 37.20 -5.14
N LYS A 69 -6.10 36.40 -6.17
CA LYS A 69 -6.56 36.65 -7.54
C LYS A 69 -8.06 36.49 -7.72
N LYS A 70 -8.69 35.63 -6.91
CA LYS A 70 -10.14 35.40 -6.92
C LYS A 70 -10.91 36.50 -6.19
N GLU A 71 -10.34 37.09 -5.13
CA GLU A 71 -10.95 38.21 -4.42
C GLU A 71 -10.81 39.56 -5.17
N ASN A 72 -9.80 39.68 -6.04
CA ASN A 72 -9.59 40.85 -6.90
C ASN A 72 -10.31 40.74 -8.28
N LEU A 73 -11.22 39.79 -8.45
CA LEU A 73 -12.05 39.58 -9.66
C LEU A 73 -13.53 39.67 -9.30
#